data_AF-G8LD52-F1
#
_entry.id   AF-G8LD52-F1
#
_cell.length_a   1.000
_cell.length_b   1.000
_cell.length_c   1.000
_cell.angle_alpha   90.00
_cell.angle_beta   90.00
_cell.angle_gamma   90.00
#
_symmetry.space_group_name_H-M   'P 1'
#
loop_
_entity.id
_entity.type
_entity.pdbx_description
1 polymer ?
#
loop_
_entity_poly.entity_id
_entity_poly.type
_entity_poly.pdbx_seq_one_letter_code
_entity_poly.pdbx_strand_id
1 'polypeptide(L)' 'MCNSKKCGYCGKPVEPEKVVKSTLLYRNGSQLARKEKEYCSERCASYDQMAHEA' A
#
# COMPACT_ATOMS: atom_id res chain seq x y z
N MET A 1 9.87 -1.37 21.44
CA MET A 1 10.21 -1.95 20.12
C MET A 1 9.44 -1.16 19.07
N CYS A 2 10.08 -0.22 18.39
CA CYS A 2 9.44 0.59 17.34
C CYS A 2 9.15 -0.34 16.16
N ASN A 3 7.90 -0.77 16.03
CA ASN A 3 7.44 -1.59 14.91
C ASN A 3 7.39 -0.70 13.67
N SER A 4 8.56 -0.43 13.08
CA SER A 4 8.69 0.37 11.87
C SER A 4 8.05 -0.39 10.72
N LYS A 5 6.75 -0.15 10.52
CA LYS A 5 6.02 -0.68 9.36
C LYS A 5 6.73 -0.21 8.10
N LYS A 6 6.90 -1.10 7.13
CA LYS A 6 7.56 -0.76 5.86
C LYS A 6 6.52 -0.39 4.82
N CYS A 7 6.86 0.56 3.97
CA CYS A 7 5.99 1.02 2.89
C CYS A 7 5.82 -0.13 1.88
N GLY A 8 4.58 -0.45 1.55
CA GLY A 8 4.23 -1.51 0.60
C GLY A 8 4.66 -1.26 -0.85
N TYR A 9 5.15 -0.06 -1.17
CA TYR A 9 5.67 0.33 -2.49
C TYR A 9 7.21 0.47 -2.48
N CYS A 10 7.74 1.41 -1.69
CA CYS A 10 9.17 1.76 -1.73
C CYS A 10 10.03 1.06 -0.66
N GLY A 11 9.44 0.25 0.22
CA GLY A 11 10.17 -0.48 1.27
C GLY A 11 10.77 0.37 2.40
N LYS A 12 10.61 1.70 2.34
CA LYS A 12 11.07 2.63 3.39
C LYS A 12 10.30 2.42 4.70
N PRO A 13 10.93 2.67 5.87
CA PRO A 13 10.20 2.71 7.13
C PRO A 13 9.13 3.80 7.09
N VAL A 14 7.95 3.47 7.59
CA VAL A 14 6.77 4.33 7.66
C VAL A 14 6.60 4.75 9.10
N GLU A 15 6.56 6.06 9.33
CA GLU A 15 6.19 6.59 10.63
C GLU A 15 4.69 6.32 10.86
N PRO A 16 4.28 5.82 12.03
CA PRO A 16 2.87 5.54 12.31
C PRO A 16 1.99 6.80 12.23
N GLU A 17 2.55 7.99 12.41
CA GLU A 17 1.84 9.26 12.25
C GLU A 17 1.59 9.66 10.78
N LYS A 18 2.40 9.15 9.85
CA LYS A 18 2.30 9.44 8.40
C LYS A 18 1.91 8.21 7.59
N VAL A 19 1.45 7.15 8.26
CA VAL A 19 1.05 5.92 7.59
C VAL A 19 -0.22 6.17 6.78
N VAL A 20 -0.12 6.02 5.47
CA VAL A 20 -1.27 6.09 4.58
C VAL A 20 -1.73 4.67 4.32
N LYS A 21 -2.94 4.34 4.77
CA LYS A 21 -3.60 3.07 4.46
C LYS A 21 -4.35 3.24 3.15
N SER A 22 -4.06 2.38 2.18
CA SER A 22 -4.83 2.34 0.93
C SER A 22 -5.32 0.93 0.67
N THR A 23 -6.54 0.83 0.13
CA THR A 23 -7.18 -0.45 -0.18
C THR A 23 -6.92 -0.76 -1.64
N LEU A 24 -6.08 -1.76 -1.91
CA LEU A 24 -5.84 -2.20 -3.27
C LEU A 24 -6.82 -3.31 -3.65
N LEU A 25 -7.49 -3.08 -4.77
CA LEU A 25 -8.25 -4.09 -5.47
C LEU A 25 -7.28 -4.84 -6.37
N TYR A 26 -7.14 -6.15 -6.15
CA TYR A 26 -6.35 -7.02 -7.00
C TYR A 26 -7.21 -8.13 -7.57
N ARG A 27 -6.93 -8.51 -8.82
CA ARG A 27 -7.62 -9.60 -9.48
C ARG A 27 -7.02 -10.93 -9.03
N ASN A 28 -7.75 -11.67 -8.20
CA ASN A 28 -7.40 -13.03 -7.81
C ASN A 28 -8.23 -14.00 -8.65
N GLY A 29 -7.73 -14.28 -9.86
CA GLY A 29 -8.45 -15.10 -10.85
C GLY A 29 -9.72 -14.39 -11.35
N SER A 30 -10.89 -14.98 -11.08
CA SER A 30 -12.22 -14.45 -11.40
C SER A 30 -12.79 -13.53 -10.32
N GLN A 31 -12.13 -13.40 -9.16
CA GLN A 31 -12.61 -12.58 -8.05
C GLN A 31 -11.78 -11.31 -7.89
N LEU A 32 -12.46 -10.20 -7.60
CA LEU A 32 -11.82 -8.97 -7.13
C LEU A 32 -11.62 -9.08 -5.63
N ALA A 33 -10.37 -9.17 -5.21
CA ALA A 33 -9.99 -9.20 -3.80
C ALA A 33 -9.51 -7.82 -3.38
N ARG A 34 -9.83 -7.42 -2.14
CA ARG A 34 -9.40 -6.15 -1.54
C ARG A 34 -8.35 -6.44 -0.49
N LYS A 35 -7.20 -5.76 -0.57
CA LYS A 35 -6.13 -5.86 0.40
C LYS A 35 -5.71 -4.49 0.86
N GLU A 36 -5.80 -4.27 2.17
CA GLU A 36 -5.25 -3.07 2.78
C GLU A 36 -3.72 -3.16 2.81
N LYS A 37 -3.06 -2.12 2.32
CA LYS A 37 -1.62 -1.94 2.39
C LYS A 37 -1.30 -0.59 3.01
N GLU A 38 -0.14 -0.53 3.65
CA GLU A 38 0.36 0.65 4.36
C GLU A 38 1.52 1.28 3.59
N TYR A 39 1.48 2.60 3.43
CA TYR A 39 2.42 3.38 2.64
C TYR A 39 2.97 4.55 3.43
N CYS A 40 4.16 5.00 3.04
CA CYS A 40 4.77 6.21 3.60
C CYS A 40 4.17 7.52 3.08
N SER A 41 3.37 7.46 2.01
CA SER A 41 2.73 8.65 1.41
C SER A 41 1.57 8.26 0.49
N GLU A 42 0.65 9.19 0.27
CA GLU A 42 -0.45 9.04 -0.70
C GLU A 42 0.04 8.84 -2.13
N ARG A 43 1.21 9.43 -2.46
CA ARG A 43 1.87 9.19 -3.74
C ARG A 43 2.18 7.71 -3.90
N CYS A 44 2.87 7.10 -2.94
CA CYS A 44 3.20 5.67 -2.99
C CYS A 44 1.96 4.77 -3.07
N ALA A 45 0.88 5.12 -2.37
CA ALA A 45 -0.39 4.42 -2.47
C ALA A 45 -1.00 4.54 -3.89
N SER A 46 -1.00 5.74 -4.46
CA SER A 46 -1.54 6.01 -5.81
C SER A 46 -0.71 5.34 -6.91
N TYR A 47 0.62 5.36 -6.79
CA TYR A 47 1.52 4.65 -7.71
C TYR A 47 1.31 3.13 -7.67
N ASP A 48 1.14 2.53 -6.48
CA ASP A 48 0.88 1.09 -6.34
C ASP A 48 -0.49 0.70 -6.94
N GLN A 49 -1.49 1.59 -6.84
CA GLN A 49 -2.80 1.41 -7.47
C GLN A 49 -2.71 1.50 -9.00
N MET A 50 -2.09 2.56 -9.54
CA MET A 50 -1.92 2.75 -10.98
C MET A 50 -1.14 1.63 -11.65
N ALA A 51 -0.09 1.12 -10.98
CA ALA A 51 0.71 0.01 -11.49
C ALA A 51 -0.09 -1.30 -11.63
N HIS A 52 -1.23 -1.43 -10.94
CA HIS A 52 -2.11 -2.59 -11.03
C HIS A 52 -3.24 -2.42 -12.07
N GLU A 53 -3.42 -1.22 -12.62
CA GLU A 53 -4.43 -0.91 -13.63
C GLU A 53 -3.86 -0.81 -15.07
N ALA A 54 -2.56 -0.99 -15.27
CA ALA A 54 -1.87 -0.93 -16.57
C ALA A 54 -1.74 -2.29 -17.28
#